data_AF-A0A497QRQ6-F1
#
_entry.id   AF-A0A497QRQ6-F1
#
_cell.length_a   1.000
_cell.length_b   1.000
_cell.length_c   1.000
_cell.angle_alpha   90.00
_cell.angle_beta   90.00
_cell.angle_gamma   90.00
#
_symmetry.space_group_name_H-M   'P 1'
#
loop_
_entity.id
_entity.type
_entity.pdbx_description
1 polymer ?
#
loop_
_entity_poly.entity_id
_entity_poly.type
_entity_poly.pdbx_seq_one_letter_code
_entity_poly.pdbx_strand_id
1 'polypeptide(L)'
;MVRSEIIVSNGLIKEFPTSFTLFSKKKTQKERKKRVLNGISFDLPKGLSLALLGPNGSGKTTLLKTLSTIYSPDGGEAFVCGYDIMKETPEVRKRISFVSPAMDFQKKLTLKQTIDFFVKVTNGDMALAKEFIEELQLDHLWHTKLETFSEGQKAITRLCVGLQKNPEILFADEPTNGIDFRRKQVVLDFLEKQGRERTLVLVDHDPEVVDVLCDKILLIALGGTVKGMVDVAKLQSEFNYMYDIMLIPKGTIKKKEAEEIWPRYEMIGGMCRFFASNRSEATEIHERIIQWGKFIDIKTSGISIEDITLLWLKKHEEEFEEKMLAER
;
A
#
# COMPACT_ATOMS: atom_id res chain seq x y z
N MET A 1 18.88 21.88 14.01
CA MET A 1 18.27 20.63 14.51
C MET A 1 17.96 19.78 13.30
N VAL A 2 18.61 18.63 13.15
CA VAL A 2 18.24 17.66 12.12
C VAL A 2 16.90 17.06 12.58
N ARG A 3 15.83 17.20 11.80
CA ARG A 3 14.54 16.57 12.11
C ARG A 3 14.74 15.06 12.20
N SER A 4 14.17 14.42 13.21
CA SER A 4 14.19 12.95 13.38
C SER A 4 13.32 12.25 12.33
N GLU A 5 12.39 12.99 11.75
CA GLU A 5 11.38 12.53 10.81
C GLU A 5 11.89 12.64 9.38
N ILE A 6 11.71 11.57 8.60
CA ILE A 6 12.02 11.55 7.17
C ILE A 6 10.85 12.05 6.32
N ILE A 7 9.61 11.93 6.82
CA ILE A 7 8.41 12.55 6.24
C ILE A 7 7.62 13.23 7.34
N VAL A 8 7.20 14.47 7.10
CA VAL A 8 6.27 15.24 7.94
C VAL A 8 5.17 15.76 7.05
N SER A 9 3.91 15.49 7.38
CA SER A 9 2.74 15.99 6.67
C SER A 9 1.83 16.72 7.64
N ASN A 10 1.44 17.95 7.30
CA ASN A 10 0.61 18.82 8.11
C ASN A 10 -0.59 19.30 7.29
N GLY A 11 -1.72 18.62 7.46
CA GLY A 11 -2.99 19.02 6.87
C GLY A 11 -3.00 18.98 5.34
N LEU A 12 -2.30 18.03 4.72
CA LEU A 12 -2.13 17.96 3.27
C LEU A 12 -3.48 17.76 2.57
N ILE A 13 -3.77 18.61 1.58
CA ILE A 13 -5.01 18.61 0.80
C ILE A 13 -4.68 18.41 -0.68
N LYS A 14 -5.50 17.61 -1.36
CA LYS A 14 -5.43 17.44 -2.81
C LYS A 14 -6.83 17.32 -3.39
N GLU A 15 -7.11 18.09 -4.42
CA GLU A 15 -8.37 18.11 -5.15
C GLU A 15 -8.15 17.86 -6.65
N PHE A 16 -9.12 17.23 -7.30
CA PHE A 16 -9.14 17.03 -8.74
C PHE A 16 -10.47 17.51 -9.34
N PRO A 17 -10.47 18.05 -10.56
CA PRO A 17 -11.71 18.40 -11.25
C PRO A 17 -12.55 17.14 -11.54
N THR A 18 -13.88 17.23 -11.35
CA THR A 18 -14.81 16.10 -11.53
C THR A 18 -15.37 15.94 -12.95
N SER A 19 -15.03 16.85 -13.87
CA SER A 19 -15.50 16.78 -15.26
C SER A 19 -14.54 17.45 -16.23
N PHE A 20 -14.00 16.69 -17.20
CA PHE A 20 -13.56 17.23 -18.49
C PHE A 20 -14.81 17.44 -19.36
N THR A 21 -15.49 18.56 -19.20
CA THR A 21 -16.63 18.89 -20.07
C THR A 21 -16.09 19.44 -21.39
N LEU A 22 -15.64 18.55 -22.29
CA LEU A 22 -15.11 18.91 -23.61
C LEU A 22 -16.14 19.61 -24.53
N PHE A 23 -17.43 19.65 -24.16
CA PHE A 23 -18.50 20.21 -25.00
C PHE A 23 -19.58 21.00 -24.26
N SER A 24 -19.25 21.81 -23.23
CA SER A 24 -20.22 22.76 -22.69
C SER A 24 -19.90 24.20 -23.09
N LYS A 25 -20.62 24.71 -24.10
CA LYS A 25 -20.68 26.13 -24.50
C LYS A 25 -21.43 27.01 -23.47
N LYS A 26 -21.31 26.76 -22.17
CA LYS A 26 -21.86 27.63 -21.11
C LYS A 26 -20.77 28.02 -20.11
N LYS A 27 -20.20 29.21 -20.32
CA LYS A 27 -19.45 29.98 -19.31
C LYS A 27 -20.37 30.24 -18.13
N THR A 28 -20.24 29.50 -17.01
CA THR A 28 -20.63 29.84 -15.61
C THR A 28 -20.97 28.62 -14.73
N GLN A 29 -20.46 27.41 -15.01
CA GLN A 29 -20.52 26.34 -14.00
C GLN A 29 -19.20 26.30 -13.23
N LYS A 30 -19.26 26.64 -11.93
CA LYS A 30 -18.13 26.54 -10.99
C LYS A 30 -17.57 25.13 -11.10
N GLU A 31 -16.31 25.00 -11.51
CA GLU A 31 -15.69 23.71 -11.75
C GLU A 31 -15.76 22.86 -10.47
N ARG A 32 -16.57 21.80 -10.50
CA ARG A 32 -16.78 20.96 -9.33
C ARG A 32 -15.51 20.17 -9.08
N LYS A 33 -14.87 20.39 -7.95
CA LYS A 33 -13.68 19.65 -7.52
C LYS A 33 -14.07 18.53 -6.56
N LYS A 34 -13.41 17.38 -6.67
CA LYS A 34 -13.46 16.29 -5.71
C LYS A 34 -12.19 16.35 -4.88
N ARG A 35 -12.37 16.53 -3.59
CA ARG A 35 -11.31 16.39 -2.60
C ARG A 35 -10.96 14.92 -2.43
N VAL A 36 -9.69 14.59 -2.61
CA VAL A 36 -9.15 13.22 -2.51
C VAL A 36 -8.25 13.07 -1.29
N LEU A 37 -7.49 14.10 -0.93
CA LEU A 37 -6.82 14.20 0.37
C LEU A 37 -7.44 15.35 1.15
N ASN A 38 -7.83 15.09 2.40
CA ASN A 38 -8.57 16.01 3.23
C ASN A 38 -7.88 16.21 4.58
N GLY A 39 -6.77 16.95 4.56
CA GLY A 39 -6.07 17.29 5.79
C GLY A 39 -5.24 16.13 6.34
N ILE A 40 -4.48 15.43 5.47
CA ILE A 40 -3.63 14.31 5.89
C ILE A 40 -2.48 14.85 6.76
N SER A 41 -2.44 14.41 8.01
CA SER A 41 -1.35 14.73 8.95
C SER A 41 -0.74 13.46 9.54
N PHE A 42 0.59 13.33 9.46
CA PHE A 42 1.36 12.25 10.07
C PHE A 42 2.85 12.55 10.00
N ASP A 43 3.61 11.91 10.87
CA ASP A 43 5.07 11.97 10.91
C ASP A 43 5.65 10.56 10.81
N LEU A 44 6.61 10.36 9.90
CA LEU A 44 7.35 9.11 9.75
C LEU A 44 8.80 9.30 10.21
N PRO A 45 9.23 8.64 11.30
CA PRO A 45 10.62 8.61 11.72
C PRO A 45 11.55 8.05 10.63
N LYS A 46 12.78 8.55 10.57
CA LYS A 46 13.82 7.98 9.71
C LYS A 46 14.13 6.54 10.13
N GLY A 47 14.31 5.67 9.13
CA GLY A 47 14.64 4.25 9.34
C GLY A 47 13.42 3.35 9.51
N LEU A 48 12.20 3.89 9.43
CA LEU A 48 10.98 3.10 9.37
C LEU A 48 10.40 3.10 7.96
N SER A 49 9.85 1.98 7.55
CA SER A 49 9.08 1.79 6.33
C SER A 49 7.57 1.82 6.61
N LEU A 50 6.79 2.33 5.66
CA LEU A 50 5.39 2.68 5.85
C LEU A 50 4.52 2.09 4.73
N ALA A 51 3.50 1.32 5.10
CA ALA A 51 2.40 0.95 4.22
C ALA A 51 1.25 1.97 4.33
N LEU A 52 0.66 2.33 3.20
CA LEU A 52 -0.59 3.08 3.14
C LEU A 52 -1.72 2.09 2.86
N LEU A 53 -2.65 1.94 3.82
CA LEU A 53 -3.77 1.00 3.70
C LEU A 53 -5.13 1.70 3.78
N GLY A 54 -6.13 1.07 3.18
CA GLY A 54 -7.51 1.55 3.17
C GLY A 54 -8.24 1.22 1.86
N PRO A 55 -9.55 1.49 1.77
CA PRO A 55 -10.37 1.09 0.63
C PRO A 55 -9.93 1.71 -0.70
N ASN A 56 -10.35 1.11 -1.82
CA ASN A 56 -10.14 1.69 -3.14
C ASN A 56 -10.82 3.06 -3.24
N GLY A 57 -10.07 4.06 -3.72
CA GLY A 57 -10.53 5.44 -3.79
C GLY A 57 -10.38 6.25 -2.49
N SER A 58 -9.74 5.72 -1.44
CA SER A 58 -9.43 6.48 -0.22
C SER A 58 -8.35 7.54 -0.40
N GLY A 59 -7.56 7.47 -1.47
CA GLY A 59 -6.52 8.46 -1.79
C GLY A 59 -5.08 7.99 -1.60
N LYS A 60 -4.82 6.71 -1.28
CA LYS A 60 -3.47 6.15 -1.02
C LYS A 60 -2.44 6.50 -2.11
N THR A 61 -2.70 6.11 -3.36
CA THR A 61 -1.85 6.45 -4.51
C THR A 61 -1.74 7.95 -4.74
N THR A 62 -2.78 8.73 -4.41
CA THR A 62 -2.74 10.20 -4.52
C THR A 62 -1.80 10.79 -3.49
N LEU A 63 -1.85 10.32 -2.25
CA LEU A 63 -0.92 10.72 -1.19
C LEU A 63 0.51 10.38 -1.58
N LEU A 64 0.74 9.14 -2.02
CA LEU A 64 2.06 8.66 -2.46
C LEU A 64 2.63 9.51 -3.61
N LYS A 65 1.80 9.87 -4.61
CA LYS A 65 2.17 10.80 -5.70
C LYS A 65 2.36 12.25 -5.25
N THR A 66 1.65 12.69 -4.22
CA THR A 66 1.78 14.07 -3.70
C THR A 66 3.09 14.21 -2.92
N LEU A 67 3.37 13.26 -2.02
CA LEU A 67 4.65 13.21 -1.28
C LEU A 67 5.84 13.03 -2.23
N SER A 68 5.67 12.29 -3.33
CA SER A 68 6.72 12.13 -4.34
C SER A 68 6.86 13.29 -5.33
N THR A 69 6.16 14.41 -5.10
CA THR A 69 6.20 15.63 -5.93
C THR A 69 5.69 15.45 -7.38
N ILE A 70 4.96 14.36 -7.65
CA ILE A 70 4.28 14.13 -8.93
C ILE A 70 3.01 14.98 -8.99
N TYR A 71 2.28 15.09 -7.87
CA TYR A 71 1.17 16.01 -7.72
C TYR A 71 1.53 17.14 -6.75
N SER A 72 1.22 18.37 -7.14
CA SER A 72 1.26 19.50 -6.21
C SER A 72 0.05 19.44 -5.27
N PRO A 73 0.23 19.57 -3.95
CA PRO A 73 -0.88 19.75 -3.03
C PRO A 73 -1.67 21.04 -3.31
N ASP A 74 -2.94 21.04 -2.97
CA ASP A 74 -3.85 22.19 -3.04
C ASP A 74 -3.98 22.92 -1.69
N GLY A 75 -3.36 22.38 -0.63
CA GLY A 75 -3.29 22.98 0.70
C GLY A 75 -2.49 22.12 1.67
N GLY A 76 -2.21 22.68 2.85
CA GLY A 76 -1.33 22.07 3.85
C GLY A 76 0.15 22.16 3.48
N GLU A 77 0.99 21.53 4.30
CA GLU A 77 2.44 21.50 4.12
C GLU A 77 2.96 20.07 4.26
N ALA A 78 4.01 19.72 3.52
CA ALA A 78 4.71 18.47 3.72
C ALA A 78 6.21 18.65 3.47
N PHE A 79 7.00 17.90 4.24
CA PHE A 79 8.45 17.87 4.17
C PHE A 79 8.91 16.43 3.97
N VAL A 80 9.84 16.24 3.03
CA VAL A 80 10.41 14.93 2.69
C VAL A 80 11.93 15.05 2.71
N CYS A 81 12.59 14.18 3.47
CA CYS A 81 14.03 14.27 3.75
C CYS A 81 14.45 15.64 4.30
N GLY A 82 13.57 16.31 5.04
CA GLY A 82 13.79 17.65 5.59
C GLY A 82 13.49 18.83 4.65
N TYR A 83 13.13 18.60 3.39
CA TYR A 83 12.87 19.63 2.39
C TYR A 83 11.37 19.79 2.11
N ASP A 84 10.90 21.03 1.94
CA ASP A 84 9.51 21.32 1.58
C ASP A 84 9.20 20.82 0.15
N ILE A 85 8.14 20.02 -0.01
CA ILE A 85 7.83 19.37 -1.30
C ILE A 85 7.42 20.35 -2.41
N MET A 86 7.00 21.57 -2.05
CA MET A 86 6.59 22.63 -2.98
C MET A 86 7.70 23.66 -3.21
N LYS A 87 8.42 24.07 -2.15
CA LYS A 87 9.44 25.12 -2.23
C LYS A 87 10.80 24.57 -2.66
N GLU A 88 11.09 23.32 -2.31
CA GLU A 88 12.41 22.69 -2.47
C GLU A 88 12.32 21.38 -3.27
N THR A 89 11.35 21.31 -4.21
CA THR A 89 11.10 20.13 -5.05
C THR A 89 12.36 19.51 -5.69
N PRO A 90 13.34 20.27 -6.22
CA PRO A 90 14.55 19.68 -6.77
C PRO A 90 15.38 18.90 -5.73
N GLU A 91 15.44 19.39 -4.48
CA GLU A 91 16.16 18.71 -3.40
C GLU A 91 15.44 17.44 -2.94
N VAL A 92 14.12 17.46 -2.90
CA VAL A 92 13.31 16.26 -2.67
C VAL A 92 13.57 15.22 -3.76
N ARG A 93 13.45 15.59 -5.04
CA ARG A 93 13.59 14.68 -6.19
C ARG A 93 14.96 14.01 -6.32
N LYS A 94 16.03 14.64 -5.81
CA LYS A 94 17.36 14.02 -5.72
C LYS A 94 17.38 12.82 -4.77
N ARG A 95 16.53 12.83 -3.73
CA ARG A 95 16.56 11.88 -2.60
C ARG A 95 15.49 10.81 -2.69
N ILE A 96 14.52 10.94 -3.58
CA ILE A 96 13.39 10.02 -3.65
C ILE A 96 13.26 9.37 -5.02
N SER A 97 12.68 8.17 -5.05
CA SER A 97 12.22 7.54 -6.28
C SER A 97 10.74 7.19 -6.18
N PHE A 98 10.07 7.14 -7.32
CA PHE A 98 8.69 6.69 -7.42
C PHE A 98 8.61 5.56 -8.46
N VAL A 99 8.04 4.42 -8.06
CA VAL A 99 7.80 3.27 -8.93
C VAL A 99 6.32 2.93 -8.92
N SER A 100 5.75 2.72 -10.10
CA SER A 100 4.39 2.17 -10.24
C SER A 100 4.23 1.38 -11.53
N PRO A 101 3.20 0.51 -11.63
CA PRO A 101 2.82 -0.16 -12.88
C PRO A 101 2.58 0.80 -14.06
N ALA A 102 2.19 2.05 -13.78
CA ALA A 102 1.95 3.06 -14.81
C ALA A 102 3.24 3.60 -15.46
N MET A 103 4.42 3.34 -14.87
CA MET A 103 5.70 3.64 -15.52
C MET A 103 5.92 2.65 -16.68
N ASP A 104 5.77 3.12 -17.92
CA ASP A 104 6.01 2.29 -19.10
C ASP A 104 7.37 2.61 -19.73
N PHE A 105 7.90 1.65 -20.47
CA PHE A 105 9.20 1.75 -21.11
C PHE A 105 9.08 1.81 -22.63
N GLN A 106 10.11 2.34 -23.29
CA GLN A 106 10.19 2.29 -24.73
C GLN A 106 10.38 0.84 -25.19
N LYS A 107 9.33 0.25 -25.77
CA LYS A 107 9.22 -1.17 -26.14
C LYS A 107 10.38 -1.70 -26.99
N LYS A 108 10.94 -0.86 -27.87
CA LYS A 108 12.00 -1.25 -28.80
C LYS A 108 13.42 -1.20 -28.21
N LEU A 109 13.60 -0.60 -27.03
CA LEU A 109 14.91 -0.56 -26.38
C LEU A 109 15.20 -1.89 -25.70
N THR A 110 16.48 -2.23 -25.57
CA THR A 110 16.91 -3.33 -24.71
C THR A 110 16.91 -2.96 -23.24
N LEU A 111 17.00 -3.95 -22.34
CA LEU A 111 17.17 -3.71 -20.91
C LEU A 111 18.35 -2.77 -20.65
N LYS A 112 19.53 -3.10 -21.20
CA LYS A 112 20.72 -2.24 -21.11
C LYS A 112 20.43 -0.80 -21.55
N GLN A 113 19.86 -0.61 -22.73
CA GLN A 113 19.60 0.73 -23.27
C GLN A 113 18.62 1.53 -22.39
N THR A 114 17.64 0.84 -21.80
CA THR A 114 16.67 1.44 -20.88
C THR A 114 17.36 1.89 -19.59
N ILE A 115 18.18 1.02 -19.00
CA ILE A 115 18.95 1.35 -17.80
C ILE A 115 19.93 2.49 -18.06
N ASP A 116 20.70 2.41 -19.14
CA ASP A 116 21.64 3.46 -19.58
C ASP A 116 20.93 4.81 -19.72
N PHE A 117 19.70 4.82 -20.24
CA PHE A 117 18.89 6.04 -20.36
C PHE A 117 18.52 6.62 -18.99
N PHE A 118 17.97 5.81 -18.09
CA PHE A 118 17.54 6.28 -16.77
C PHE A 118 18.72 6.72 -15.89
N VAL A 119 19.83 5.97 -15.90
CA VAL A 119 21.07 6.35 -15.19
C VAL A 119 21.53 7.74 -15.63
N LYS A 120 21.54 8.02 -16.94
CA LYS A 120 21.95 9.33 -17.48
C LYS A 120 20.99 10.46 -17.12
N VAL A 121 19.67 10.24 -17.22
CA VAL A 121 18.67 11.30 -16.99
C VAL A 121 18.49 11.60 -15.49
N THR A 122 18.74 10.63 -14.63
CA THR A 122 18.56 10.76 -13.18
C THR A 122 19.86 10.99 -12.41
N ASN A 123 21.01 11.06 -13.09
CA ASN A 123 22.35 11.07 -12.50
C ASN A 123 22.55 9.94 -11.48
N GLY A 124 22.09 8.73 -11.82
CA GLY A 124 22.27 7.58 -10.93
C GLY A 124 23.51 6.76 -11.27
N ASP A 125 23.56 5.52 -10.77
CA ASP A 125 24.75 4.68 -10.79
C ASP A 125 24.51 3.41 -11.62
N MET A 126 25.28 3.28 -12.70
CA MET A 126 25.25 2.13 -13.58
C MET A 126 25.71 0.83 -12.90
N ALA A 127 26.66 0.92 -11.97
CA ALA A 127 27.17 -0.23 -11.24
C ALA A 127 26.08 -0.79 -10.31
N LEU A 128 25.40 0.08 -9.55
CA LEU A 128 24.24 -0.31 -8.73
C LEU A 128 23.11 -0.89 -9.57
N ALA A 129 22.79 -0.27 -10.72
CA ALA A 129 21.76 -0.80 -11.60
C ALA A 129 22.08 -2.22 -12.08
N LYS A 130 23.35 -2.49 -12.40
CA LYS A 130 23.81 -3.81 -12.83
C LYS A 130 23.76 -4.82 -11.68
N GLU A 131 24.21 -4.43 -10.48
CA GLU A 131 24.12 -5.26 -9.27
C GLU A 131 22.68 -5.68 -8.99
N PHE A 132 21.73 -4.73 -8.99
CA PHE A 132 20.31 -5.04 -8.76
C PHE A 132 19.72 -5.95 -9.83
N ILE A 133 20.12 -5.79 -11.09
CA ILE A 133 19.68 -6.67 -12.18
C ILE A 133 20.19 -8.10 -12.01
N GLU A 134 21.42 -8.28 -11.55
CA GLU A 134 22.00 -9.59 -11.23
C GLU A 134 21.31 -10.21 -10.01
N GLU A 135 21.15 -9.46 -8.91
CA GLU A 135 20.47 -9.92 -7.68
C GLU A 135 19.02 -10.34 -7.96
N LEU A 136 18.33 -9.61 -8.84
CA LEU A 136 16.95 -9.90 -9.24
C LEU A 136 16.84 -10.85 -10.43
N GLN A 137 17.94 -11.48 -10.86
CA GLN A 137 17.98 -12.53 -11.89
C GLN A 137 17.37 -12.09 -13.23
N LEU A 138 17.79 -10.92 -13.72
CA LEU A 138 17.39 -10.34 -15.01
C LEU A 138 18.57 -10.13 -15.98
N ASP A 139 19.80 -10.41 -15.55
CA ASP A 139 21.05 -10.23 -16.29
C ASP A 139 21.08 -10.94 -17.64
N HIS A 140 20.52 -12.15 -17.74
CA HIS A 140 20.39 -12.89 -19.00
C HIS A 140 19.54 -12.17 -20.06
N LEU A 141 18.75 -11.16 -19.68
CA LEU A 141 17.94 -10.34 -20.59
C LEU A 141 18.57 -8.99 -20.96
N TRP A 142 19.84 -8.76 -20.61
CA TRP A 142 20.52 -7.47 -20.80
C TRP A 142 20.41 -6.89 -22.22
N HIS A 143 20.48 -7.76 -23.22
CA HIS A 143 20.42 -7.42 -24.64
C HIS A 143 19.05 -7.68 -25.28
N THR A 144 18.06 -8.08 -24.49
CA THR A 144 16.71 -8.38 -24.92
C THR A 144 15.84 -7.12 -24.90
N LYS A 145 14.96 -6.97 -25.89
CA LYS A 145 14.03 -5.83 -26.00
C LYS A 145 12.89 -5.93 -25.00
N LEU A 146 12.46 -4.79 -24.46
CA LEU A 146 11.39 -4.76 -23.44
C LEU A 146 10.01 -5.16 -23.97
N GLU A 147 9.79 -5.14 -25.28
CA GLU A 147 8.55 -5.65 -25.89
C GLU A 147 8.33 -7.15 -25.64
N THR A 148 9.40 -7.92 -25.40
CA THR A 148 9.30 -9.36 -25.12
C THR A 148 9.23 -9.66 -23.62
N PHE A 149 9.28 -8.64 -22.75
CA PHE A 149 9.28 -8.84 -21.32
C PHE A 149 7.86 -9.15 -20.82
N SER A 150 7.74 -10.08 -19.89
CA SER A 150 6.52 -10.23 -19.10
C SER A 150 6.28 -9.01 -18.21
N GLU A 151 5.05 -8.82 -17.73
CA GLU A 151 4.77 -7.72 -16.79
C GLU A 151 5.61 -7.82 -15.50
N GLY A 152 5.85 -9.03 -15.00
CA GLY A 152 6.76 -9.25 -13.87
C GLY A 152 8.20 -8.84 -14.15
N GLN A 153 8.74 -9.16 -15.34
CA GLN A 153 10.08 -8.71 -15.73
C GLN A 153 10.16 -7.18 -15.87
N LYS A 154 9.09 -6.54 -16.37
CA LYS A 154 8.99 -5.07 -16.38
C LYS A 154 8.90 -4.51 -14.97
N ALA A 155 8.13 -5.11 -14.06
CA ALA A 155 8.04 -4.68 -12.67
C ALA A 155 9.41 -4.69 -11.99
N ILE A 156 10.17 -5.78 -12.15
CA ILE A 156 11.55 -5.86 -11.64
C ILE A 156 12.44 -4.79 -12.30
N THR A 157 12.33 -4.58 -13.61
CA THR A 157 13.07 -3.50 -14.30
C THR A 157 12.74 -2.11 -13.73
N ARG A 158 11.48 -1.85 -13.37
CA ARG A 158 11.05 -0.60 -12.72
C ARG A 158 11.72 -0.41 -11.35
N LEU A 159 11.85 -1.48 -10.58
CA LEU A 159 12.56 -1.45 -9.29
C LEU A 159 14.03 -1.09 -9.49
N CYS A 160 14.74 -1.74 -10.43
CA CYS A 160 16.14 -1.41 -10.74
C CYS A 160 16.29 0.06 -11.16
N VAL A 161 15.42 0.57 -12.04
CA VAL A 161 15.39 1.98 -12.46
C VAL A 161 15.13 2.93 -11.29
N GLY A 162 14.23 2.57 -10.39
CA GLY A 162 13.91 3.36 -9.21
C GLY A 162 15.07 3.41 -8.21
N LEU A 163 15.80 2.31 -8.06
CA LEU A 163 16.81 2.19 -7.00
C LEU A 163 18.22 2.58 -7.42
N GLN A 164 18.55 2.56 -8.70
CA GLN A 164 19.92 2.80 -9.18
C GLN A 164 20.51 4.18 -8.83
N LYS A 165 19.70 5.16 -8.45
CA LYS A 165 20.18 6.46 -7.95
C LYS A 165 20.35 6.53 -6.42
N ASN A 166 20.25 5.39 -5.74
CA ASN A 166 20.36 5.25 -4.29
C ASN A 166 19.48 6.23 -3.50
N PRO A 167 18.14 6.18 -3.65
CA PRO A 167 17.25 7.13 -2.97
C PRO A 167 17.21 6.86 -1.45
N GLU A 168 17.02 7.92 -0.66
CA GLU A 168 16.70 7.84 0.77
C GLU A 168 15.27 7.33 1.00
N ILE A 169 14.34 7.58 0.05
CA ILE A 169 12.97 7.04 0.08
C ILE A 169 12.59 6.44 -1.27
N LEU A 170 12.14 5.18 -1.25
CA LEU A 170 11.43 4.58 -2.37
C LEU A 170 9.92 4.63 -2.12
N PHE A 171 9.22 5.47 -2.88
CA PHE A 171 7.77 5.43 -2.99
C PHE A 171 7.38 4.38 -4.02
N ALA A 172 6.59 3.37 -3.65
CA ALA A 172 6.12 2.38 -4.61
C ALA A 172 4.62 2.09 -4.51
N ASP A 173 3.97 2.07 -5.65
CA ASP A 173 2.55 1.77 -5.81
C ASP A 173 2.45 0.38 -6.42
N GLU A 174 2.13 -0.62 -5.61
CA GLU A 174 2.06 -2.06 -5.93
C GLU A 174 3.35 -2.61 -6.58
N PRO A 175 4.52 -2.53 -5.91
CA PRO A 175 5.82 -2.87 -6.49
C PRO A 175 5.94 -4.32 -6.98
N THR A 176 5.18 -5.25 -6.39
CA THR A 176 5.23 -6.68 -6.74
C THR A 176 4.12 -7.12 -7.69
N ASN A 177 3.26 -6.20 -8.15
CA ASN A 177 2.15 -6.56 -9.03
C ASN A 177 2.66 -7.08 -10.39
N GLY A 178 2.04 -8.16 -10.87
CA GLY A 178 2.38 -8.84 -12.12
C GLY A 178 3.60 -9.77 -12.02
N ILE A 179 4.26 -9.87 -10.86
CA ILE A 179 5.34 -10.81 -10.61
C ILE A 179 4.75 -12.18 -10.26
N ASP A 180 5.26 -13.24 -10.87
CA ASP A 180 4.80 -14.59 -10.58
C ASP A 180 5.22 -15.06 -9.18
N PHE A 181 4.47 -16.01 -8.63
CA PHE A 181 4.68 -16.53 -7.27
C PHE A 181 6.12 -17.02 -7.02
N ARG A 182 6.80 -17.62 -8.02
CA ARG A 182 8.15 -18.15 -7.82
C ARG A 182 9.19 -17.04 -7.70
N ARG A 183 8.98 -15.90 -8.36
CA ARG A 183 9.89 -14.74 -8.31
C ARG A 183 9.54 -13.75 -7.21
N LYS A 184 8.29 -13.75 -6.72
CA LYS A 184 7.83 -12.81 -5.68
C LYS A 184 8.75 -12.84 -4.46
N GLN A 185 9.13 -14.02 -3.98
CA GLN A 185 10.02 -14.14 -2.81
C GLN A 185 11.38 -13.49 -3.04
N VAL A 186 12.01 -13.72 -4.20
CA VAL A 186 13.31 -13.09 -4.55
C VAL A 186 13.21 -11.56 -4.52
N VAL A 187 12.09 -11.02 -4.99
CA VAL A 187 11.86 -9.57 -5.02
C VAL A 187 11.58 -9.03 -3.61
N LEU A 188 10.85 -9.78 -2.78
CA LEU A 188 10.61 -9.43 -1.38
C LEU A 188 11.91 -9.42 -0.59
N ASP A 189 12.72 -10.48 -0.67
CA ASP A 189 14.01 -10.57 0.02
C ASP A 189 14.93 -9.40 -0.39
N PHE A 190 14.94 -9.08 -1.69
CA PHE A 190 15.67 -7.93 -2.22
C PHE A 190 15.15 -6.62 -1.62
N LEU A 191 13.84 -6.36 -1.66
CA LEU A 191 13.24 -5.13 -1.13
C LEU A 191 13.40 -5.01 0.38
N GLU A 192 13.35 -6.11 1.13
CA GLU A 192 13.59 -6.14 2.57
C GLU A 192 15.02 -5.67 2.88
N LYS A 193 16.02 -6.20 2.16
CA LYS A 193 17.40 -5.73 2.24
C LYS A 193 17.50 -4.24 1.91
N GLN A 194 16.83 -3.77 0.85
CA GLN A 194 16.82 -2.35 0.52
C GLN A 194 16.17 -1.50 1.63
N GLY A 195 15.08 -1.98 2.23
CA GLY A 195 14.35 -1.31 3.32
C GLY A 195 15.14 -1.14 4.62
N ARG A 196 16.23 -1.90 4.80
CA ARG A 196 17.17 -1.70 5.91
C ARG A 196 18.10 -0.51 5.71
N GLU A 197 18.33 -0.11 4.46
CA GLU A 197 19.24 0.99 4.11
C GLU A 197 18.50 2.31 3.82
N ARG A 198 17.22 2.23 3.45
CA ARG A 198 16.38 3.38 3.06
C ARG A 198 14.94 3.17 3.48
N THR A 199 14.15 4.24 3.52
CA THR A 199 12.73 4.15 3.86
C THR A 199 11.91 3.70 2.65
N LEU A 200 11.06 2.69 2.83
CA LEU A 200 10.05 2.31 1.84
C LEU A 200 8.72 2.95 2.22
N VAL A 201 8.01 3.52 1.25
CA VAL A 201 6.63 3.97 1.42
C VAL A 201 5.78 3.35 0.33
N LEU A 202 4.91 2.44 0.71
CA LEU A 202 4.28 1.51 -0.21
C LEU A 202 2.75 1.61 -0.17
N VAL A 203 2.11 1.47 -1.32
CA VAL A 203 0.71 1.06 -1.42
C VAL A 203 0.72 -0.36 -1.92
N ASP A 204 0.26 -1.32 -1.14
CA ASP A 204 0.08 -2.69 -1.61
C ASP A 204 -1.18 -3.28 -0.99
N HIS A 205 -1.81 -4.17 -1.74
CA HIS A 205 -2.98 -4.94 -1.30
C HIS A 205 -2.59 -6.33 -0.83
N ASP A 206 -1.35 -6.74 -1.10
CA ASP A 206 -0.81 -8.03 -0.71
C ASP A 206 -0.27 -7.96 0.73
N PRO A 207 -0.90 -8.71 1.66
CA PRO A 207 -0.57 -8.59 3.07
C PRO A 207 0.81 -9.13 3.44
N GLU A 208 1.33 -10.09 2.66
CA GLU A 208 2.69 -10.60 2.82
C GLU A 208 3.71 -9.50 2.49
N VAL A 209 3.43 -8.66 1.49
CA VAL A 209 4.31 -7.53 1.13
C VAL A 209 4.40 -6.52 2.26
N VAL A 210 3.25 -6.17 2.85
CA VAL A 210 3.21 -5.21 3.96
C VAL A 210 3.89 -5.77 5.20
N ASP A 211 3.66 -7.04 5.52
CA ASP A 211 4.26 -7.72 6.67
C ASP A 211 5.80 -7.76 6.56
N VAL A 212 6.33 -8.15 5.40
CA VAL A 212 7.77 -8.28 5.20
C VAL A 212 8.47 -6.92 5.09
N LEU A 213 7.83 -5.92 4.47
CA LEU A 213 8.52 -4.68 4.07
C LEU A 213 8.24 -3.45 4.94
N CYS A 214 7.23 -3.46 5.81
CA CYS A 214 6.78 -2.26 6.52
C CYS A 214 6.79 -2.41 8.04
N ASP A 215 7.22 -1.36 8.73
CA ASP A 215 7.17 -1.27 10.19
C ASP A 215 5.85 -0.64 10.67
N LYS A 216 5.33 0.29 9.87
CA LYS A 216 4.14 1.10 10.17
C LYS A 216 3.08 0.95 9.09
N ILE A 217 1.83 1.09 9.48
CA ILE A 217 0.67 1.23 8.58
C ILE A 217 0.00 2.57 8.85
N LEU A 218 -0.20 3.38 7.81
CA LEU A 218 -1.07 4.56 7.83
C LEU A 218 -2.44 4.19 7.27
N LEU A 219 -3.47 4.33 8.10
CA LEU A 219 -4.84 3.98 7.75
C LEU A 219 -5.58 5.18 7.17
N ILE A 220 -6.00 5.07 5.90
CA ILE A 220 -6.66 6.13 5.16
C ILE A 220 -8.09 5.70 4.82
N ALA A 221 -9.07 6.45 5.34
CA ALA A 221 -10.48 6.20 5.09
C ALA A 221 -10.97 6.82 3.78
N LEU A 222 -12.13 6.37 3.32
CA LEU A 222 -12.87 7.06 2.25
C LEU A 222 -13.08 8.54 2.62
N GLY A 223 -12.85 9.42 1.66
CA GLY A 223 -12.84 10.87 1.89
C GLY A 223 -11.45 11.45 2.20
N GLY A 224 -10.41 10.63 2.26
CA GLY A 224 -9.02 11.10 2.30
C GLY A 224 -8.59 11.60 3.66
N THR A 225 -9.02 10.94 4.74
CA THR A 225 -8.65 11.28 6.12
C THR A 225 -7.84 10.16 6.75
N VAL A 226 -6.89 10.51 7.61
CA VAL A 226 -6.12 9.54 8.41
C VAL A 226 -6.98 9.10 9.59
N LYS A 227 -7.09 7.78 9.80
CA LYS A 227 -7.74 7.17 10.96
C LYS A 227 -6.74 6.87 12.08
N GLY A 228 -5.50 6.59 11.71
CA GLY A 228 -4.42 6.33 12.64
C GLY A 228 -3.17 5.83 11.93
N MET A 229 -2.07 5.79 12.68
CA MET A 229 -0.84 5.11 12.28
C MET A 229 -0.50 4.07 13.34
N VAL A 230 -0.26 2.84 12.91
CA VAL A 230 -0.08 1.68 13.81
C VAL A 230 1.19 0.92 13.45
N ASP A 231 1.81 0.29 14.45
CA ASP A 231 2.92 -0.65 14.25
C ASP A 231 2.40 -1.98 13.70
N VAL A 232 3.03 -2.50 12.64
CA VAL A 232 2.70 -3.81 12.07
C VAL A 232 2.86 -4.90 13.13
N ALA A 233 4.00 -4.93 13.83
CA ALA A 233 4.26 -5.89 14.90
C ALA A 233 3.24 -5.81 16.05
N LYS A 234 2.81 -4.59 16.43
CA LYS A 234 1.80 -4.42 17.48
C LYS A 234 0.45 -4.96 17.01
N LEU A 235 0.06 -4.63 15.78
CA LEU A 235 -1.20 -5.04 15.18
C LEU A 235 -1.28 -6.58 15.09
N GLN A 236 -0.19 -7.24 14.68
CA GLN A 236 -0.09 -8.71 14.68
C GLN A 236 -0.16 -9.31 16.10
N SER A 237 0.52 -8.69 17.08
CA SER A 237 0.49 -9.18 18.47
C SER A 237 -0.90 -9.04 19.11
N GLU A 238 -1.64 -7.99 18.78
CA GLU A 238 -2.99 -7.72 19.29
C GLU A 238 -4.03 -8.65 18.64
N PHE A 239 -3.86 -8.95 17.35
CA PHE A 239 -4.70 -9.84 16.57
C PHE A 239 -3.92 -11.07 16.14
N ASN A 240 -3.54 -11.88 17.12
CA ASN A 240 -2.81 -13.13 16.92
C ASN A 240 -3.72 -14.23 16.35
N TYR A 241 -4.29 -13.98 15.18
CA TYR A 241 -5.03 -14.93 14.38
C TYR A 241 -4.11 -15.50 13.31
N MET A 242 -4.30 -16.76 12.98
CA MET A 242 -3.55 -17.44 11.92
C MET A 242 -4.46 -17.84 10.77
N TYR A 243 -5.75 -18.03 11.03
CA TYR A 243 -6.70 -18.54 10.05
C TYR A 243 -7.92 -17.63 9.96
N ASP A 244 -8.33 -17.37 8.72
CA ASP A 244 -9.63 -16.84 8.37
C ASP A 244 -10.47 -17.96 7.75
N ILE A 245 -11.64 -18.22 8.32
CA ILE A 245 -12.62 -19.19 7.84
C ILE A 245 -13.82 -18.43 7.29
N MET A 246 -13.91 -18.33 5.97
CA MET A 246 -15.00 -17.67 5.26
C MET A 246 -16.15 -18.66 5.02
N LEU A 247 -17.30 -18.34 5.58
CA LEU A 247 -18.57 -19.06 5.46
C LEU A 247 -19.50 -18.33 4.48
N ILE A 248 -19.99 -19.07 3.47
CA ILE A 248 -21.08 -18.62 2.60
C ILE A 248 -22.36 -19.33 3.04
N PRO A 249 -23.28 -18.66 3.75
CA PRO A 249 -24.51 -19.27 4.24
C PRO A 249 -25.56 -19.51 3.12
N LYS A 250 -26.48 -20.48 3.31
CA LYS A 250 -27.64 -20.75 2.42
C LYS A 250 -28.75 -19.68 2.49
N GLY A 251 -28.52 -18.61 3.24
CA GLY A 251 -29.43 -17.50 3.51
C GLY A 251 -28.75 -16.51 4.44
N THR A 252 -29.48 -15.67 5.17
CA THR A 252 -28.87 -14.77 6.15
C THR A 252 -28.57 -15.52 7.44
N ILE A 253 -27.30 -15.52 7.87
CA ILE A 253 -26.92 -15.93 9.22
C ILE A 253 -27.23 -14.79 10.19
N LYS A 254 -27.86 -15.08 11.33
CA LYS A 254 -28.11 -14.05 12.35
C LYS A 254 -26.89 -13.88 13.25
N LYS A 255 -26.70 -12.68 13.81
CA LYS A 255 -25.61 -12.34 14.74
C LYS A 255 -25.44 -13.39 15.86
N LYS A 256 -26.55 -13.78 16.48
CA LYS A 256 -26.58 -14.81 17.53
C LYS A 256 -26.13 -16.19 17.06
N GLU A 257 -26.50 -16.60 15.84
CA GLU A 257 -26.05 -17.88 15.28
C GLU A 257 -24.55 -17.86 15.00
N ALA A 258 -24.02 -16.73 14.50
CA ALA A 258 -22.58 -16.58 14.28
C ALA A 258 -21.80 -16.61 15.61
N GLU A 259 -22.28 -15.92 16.65
CA GLU A 259 -21.70 -15.95 18.01
C GLU A 259 -21.66 -17.36 18.62
N GLU A 260 -22.72 -18.15 18.41
CA GLU A 260 -22.79 -19.53 18.87
C GLU A 260 -21.78 -20.44 18.15
N ILE A 261 -21.54 -20.21 16.85
CA ILE A 261 -20.49 -20.91 16.11
C ILE A 261 -19.12 -20.52 16.68
N TRP A 262 -18.80 -19.23 16.67
CA TRP A 262 -17.53 -18.76 17.21
C TRP A 262 -17.59 -17.28 17.59
N PRO A 263 -17.06 -16.88 18.75
CA PRO A 263 -17.18 -15.51 19.24
C PRO A 263 -16.38 -14.49 18.41
N ARG A 264 -15.33 -14.93 17.70
CA ARG A 264 -14.47 -14.07 16.88
C ARG A 264 -14.90 -14.16 15.42
N TYR A 265 -15.85 -13.31 15.02
CA TYR A 265 -16.43 -13.35 13.69
C TYR A 265 -16.71 -11.96 13.11
N GLU A 266 -16.87 -11.91 11.80
CA GLU A 266 -17.26 -10.70 11.07
C GLU A 266 -18.27 -11.02 9.97
N MET A 267 -19.34 -10.23 9.87
CA MET A 267 -20.34 -10.37 8.81
C MET A 267 -20.14 -9.28 7.75
N ILE A 268 -19.87 -9.68 6.50
CA ILE A 268 -19.65 -8.77 5.37
C ILE A 268 -20.40 -9.28 4.15
N GLY A 269 -21.26 -8.45 3.57
CA GLY A 269 -21.88 -8.75 2.27
C GLY A 269 -22.69 -10.06 2.23
N GLY A 270 -23.28 -10.48 3.36
CA GLY A 270 -24.00 -11.74 3.49
C GLY A 270 -23.13 -12.96 3.75
N MET A 271 -21.80 -12.81 3.79
CA MET A 271 -20.85 -13.82 4.23
C MET A 271 -20.53 -13.63 5.72
N CYS A 272 -20.04 -14.70 6.37
CA CYS A 272 -19.54 -14.65 7.73
C CYS A 272 -18.10 -15.17 7.75
N ARG A 273 -17.18 -14.42 8.35
CA ARG A 273 -15.78 -14.79 8.52
C ARG A 273 -15.54 -15.13 9.98
N PHE A 274 -14.76 -16.16 10.26
CA PHE A 274 -14.38 -16.56 11.61
C PHE A 274 -12.87 -16.61 11.74
N PHE A 275 -12.35 -16.11 12.86
CA PHE A 275 -10.91 -15.99 13.07
C PHE A 275 -10.41 -16.95 14.14
N ALA A 276 -9.37 -17.71 13.77
CA ALA A 276 -8.76 -18.73 14.62
C ALA A 276 -7.28 -18.42 14.85
N SER A 277 -6.82 -18.55 16.09
CA SER A 277 -5.43 -18.32 16.49
C SER A 277 -4.50 -19.49 16.18
N ASN A 278 -5.03 -20.67 15.92
CA ASN A 278 -4.25 -21.87 15.64
C ASN A 278 -5.09 -22.90 14.89
N ARG A 279 -4.44 -23.99 14.46
CA ARG A 279 -5.08 -25.06 13.68
C ARG A 279 -6.16 -25.81 14.46
N SER A 280 -6.04 -25.89 15.78
CA SER A 280 -7.03 -26.56 16.63
C SER A 280 -8.33 -25.77 16.63
N GLU A 281 -8.26 -24.45 16.89
CA GLU A 281 -9.42 -23.55 16.81
C GLU A 281 -10.03 -23.58 15.41
N ALA A 282 -9.21 -23.55 14.35
CA ALA A 282 -9.72 -23.60 12.98
C ALA A 282 -10.52 -24.89 12.71
N THR A 283 -10.04 -26.04 13.23
CA THR A 283 -10.73 -27.32 13.11
C THR A 283 -12.07 -27.30 13.87
N GLU A 284 -12.08 -26.75 15.08
CA GLU A 284 -13.30 -26.64 15.90
C GLU A 284 -14.35 -25.75 15.21
N ILE A 285 -13.94 -24.62 14.61
CA ILE A 285 -14.83 -23.75 13.83
C ILE A 285 -15.46 -24.55 12.68
N HIS A 286 -14.66 -25.32 11.93
CA HIS A 286 -15.17 -26.17 10.85
C HIS A 286 -16.22 -27.16 11.35
N GLU A 287 -15.95 -27.86 12.45
CA GLU A 287 -16.89 -28.82 13.05
C GLU A 287 -18.21 -28.15 13.43
N ARG A 288 -18.15 -26.97 14.07
CA ARG A 288 -19.35 -26.22 14.46
C ARG A 288 -20.15 -25.71 13.26
N ILE A 289 -19.49 -25.25 12.20
CA ILE A 289 -20.17 -24.86 10.96
C ILE A 289 -20.84 -26.07 10.30
N ILE A 290 -20.17 -27.22 10.27
CA ILE A 290 -20.74 -28.47 9.73
C ILE A 290 -21.98 -28.88 10.53
N GLN A 291 -21.93 -28.80 11.86
CA GLN A 291 -23.08 -29.06 12.73
C GLN A 291 -24.23 -28.06 12.51
N TRP A 292 -23.92 -26.79 12.25
CA TRP A 292 -24.92 -25.77 11.93
C TRP A 292 -25.64 -26.05 10.60
N GLY A 293 -24.93 -26.60 9.60
CA GLY A 293 -25.51 -27.23 8.40
C GLY A 293 -26.17 -26.31 7.36
N LYS A 294 -26.30 -25.01 7.63
CA LYS A 294 -27.00 -24.05 6.75
C LYS A 294 -26.04 -23.25 5.84
N PHE A 295 -25.11 -23.91 5.17
CA PHE A 295 -24.11 -23.25 4.32
C PHE A 295 -24.01 -23.82 2.91
N ILE A 296 -23.49 -22.99 2.01
CA ILE A 296 -23.19 -23.29 0.61
C ILE A 296 -21.73 -23.71 0.48
N ASP A 297 -20.81 -22.94 1.07
CA ASP A 297 -19.37 -23.16 0.96
C ASP A 297 -18.63 -22.67 2.22
N ILE A 298 -17.44 -23.24 2.46
CA ILE A 298 -16.51 -22.86 3.52
C ILE A 298 -15.10 -22.82 2.93
N LYS A 299 -14.39 -21.72 3.12
CA LYS A 299 -12.99 -21.58 2.71
C LYS A 299 -12.12 -21.21 3.90
N THR A 300 -10.91 -21.75 3.93
CA THR A 300 -9.92 -21.39 4.95
C THR A 300 -8.67 -20.87 4.29
N SER A 301 -8.19 -19.73 4.77
CA SER A 301 -6.94 -19.10 4.36
C SER A 301 -6.16 -18.64 5.58
N GLY A 302 -4.92 -18.20 5.37
CA GLY A 302 -4.21 -17.41 6.38
C GLY A 302 -4.93 -16.09 6.61
N ILE A 303 -4.87 -15.56 7.84
CA ILE A 303 -5.32 -14.18 8.06
C ILE A 303 -4.34 -13.22 7.39
N SER A 304 -4.88 -12.11 6.91
CA SER A 304 -4.10 -11.10 6.23
C SER A 304 -4.05 -9.80 7.04
N ILE A 305 -2.98 -9.01 6.87
CA ILE A 305 -2.84 -7.69 7.51
C ILE A 305 -4.00 -6.74 7.17
N GLU A 306 -4.60 -6.88 5.98
CA GLU A 306 -5.77 -6.09 5.59
C GLU A 306 -6.98 -6.47 6.44
N ASP A 307 -7.15 -7.76 6.74
CA ASP A 307 -8.21 -8.24 7.64
C ASP A 307 -7.99 -7.74 9.06
N ILE A 308 -6.76 -7.84 9.56
CA ILE A 308 -6.43 -7.34 10.89
C ILE A 308 -6.66 -5.83 10.96
N THR A 309 -6.30 -5.10 9.91
CA THR A 309 -6.53 -3.67 9.79
C THR A 309 -8.02 -3.32 9.86
N LEU A 310 -8.88 -4.08 9.17
CA LEU A 310 -10.33 -3.90 9.21
C LEU A 310 -10.90 -4.17 10.61
N LEU A 311 -10.45 -5.23 11.27
CA LEU A 311 -10.83 -5.54 12.65
C LEU A 311 -10.39 -4.43 13.61
N TRP A 312 -9.18 -3.90 13.45
CA TRP A 312 -8.66 -2.78 14.24
C TRP A 312 -9.52 -1.53 14.04
N LEU A 313 -9.84 -1.17 12.79
CA LEU A 313 -10.67 -0.01 12.48
C LEU A 313 -12.04 -0.10 13.15
N LYS A 314 -12.70 -1.25 13.10
CA LYS A 314 -14.02 -1.44 13.74
C LYS A 314 -13.96 -1.30 15.26
N LYS A 315 -13.00 -1.99 15.89
CA LYS A 315 -12.80 -1.91 17.35
C LYS A 315 -12.64 -0.46 17.81
N HIS A 316 -11.89 0.34 17.05
CA HIS A 316 -11.64 1.73 17.40
C HIS A 316 -12.75 2.67 16.91
N GLU A 317 -13.50 2.37 15.84
CA GLU A 317 -14.67 3.18 15.46
C GLU A 317 -15.76 3.15 16.53
N GLU A 318 -15.99 2.02 17.18
CA GLU A 318 -16.89 1.92 18.35
C GLU A 318 -16.39 2.83 19.51
N GLU A 319 -15.09 2.81 19.81
CA GLU A 319 -14.48 3.70 20.82
C GLU A 319 -14.52 5.19 20.42
N PHE A 320 -14.38 5.50 19.12
CA PHE A 320 -14.46 6.87 18.60
C PHE A 320 -15.89 7.42 18.64
N GLU A 321 -16.90 6.59 18.34
CA GLU A 321 -18.31 6.97 18.47
C GLU A 321 -18.71 7.15 19.93
N GLU A 322 -18.25 6.28 20.84
CA GLU A 322 -18.49 6.41 22.28
C GLU A 322 -17.86 7.69 22.87
N LYS A 323 -16.63 8.04 22.47
CA LYS A 323 -16.00 9.32 22.90
C LYS A 323 -16.74 10.54 22.37
N MET A 324 -17.19 10.52 21.11
CA MET A 324 -17.97 11.62 20.52
C MET A 324 -19.36 11.78 21.15
N LEU A 325 -19.96 10.70 21.65
CA LEU A 325 -21.21 10.74 22.42
C LEU A 325 -20.99 11.20 23.87
N ALA A 326 -19.83 10.89 24.47
CA ALA A 326 -19.48 11.34 25.82
C ALA A 326 -19.09 12.83 25.90
N GLU A 327 -18.70 13.43 24.78
CA GLU A 327 -18.38 14.87 24.66
C GLU A 327 -19.59 15.74 24.23
N ARG A 328 -20.80 15.17 24.14
CA ARG A 328 -22.07 15.87 23.89
C ARG A 328 -22.97 15.88 25.12
#